data_AF-A0A8H6I727-F1
#
_entry.id   AF-A0A8H6I727-F1
#
_cell.length_a   1.000
_cell.length_b   1.000
_cell.length_c   1.000
_cell.angle_alpha   90.00
_cell.angle_beta   90.00
_cell.angle_gamma   90.00
#
_symmetry.space_group_name_H-M   'P 1'
#
loop_
_entity.id
_entity.type
_entity.pdbx_description
1 polymer ?
#
loop_
_entity_poly.entity_id
_entity_poly.type
_entity_poly.pdbx_seq_one_letter_code
_entity_poly.pdbx_strand_id
1 'polypeptide(L)'
;MVNRENKHIKHLTNTSNCPNVPAEVKKAALIFLVSKNPETGIEFTILDTIDGPSEATSAVSDGQVSKKRKGMQGTLGGYVDHSLSEVQERRAHIKLLRALIHGNIPFLFSENWYFRDFLQEVRPLYKAPSRFVL
;
A
#
# COMPACT_ATOMS: atom_id res chain seq x y z
N MET A 1 5.70 -0.03 -14.34
CA MET A 1 5.65 1.14 -15.25
C MET A 1 4.79 2.31 -14.74
N VAL A 2 3.74 2.07 -13.93
CA VAL A 2 2.75 3.08 -13.48
C VAL A 2 3.32 4.31 -12.70
N ASN A 3 4.48 4.17 -12.04
CA ASN A 3 5.02 5.24 -11.19
C ASN A 3 5.71 6.39 -11.95
N ARG A 4 6.16 6.16 -13.20
CA ARG A 4 6.84 7.19 -14.01
C ARG A 4 5.85 8.20 -14.58
N GLU A 5 4.73 7.69 -15.11
CA GLU A 5 3.65 8.50 -15.70
C GLU A 5 3.03 9.44 -14.67
N ASN A 6 2.78 8.95 -13.45
CA ASN A 6 2.25 9.77 -12.35
C ASN A 6 3.15 10.97 -12.01
N LYS A 7 4.48 10.86 -12.15
CA LYS A 7 5.41 11.96 -11.90
C LYS A 7 5.34 13.02 -12.99
N HIS A 8 5.24 12.59 -14.26
CA HIS A 8 5.12 13.52 -15.38
C HIS A 8 3.80 14.28 -15.32
N ILE A 9 2.69 13.61 -14.99
CA ILE A 9 1.37 14.26 -14.93
C ILE A 9 1.31 15.28 -13.78
N LYS A 10 1.87 14.96 -12.61
CA LYS A 10 2.01 15.93 -11.50
C LYS A 10 2.93 17.11 -11.83
N HIS A 11 3.93 16.89 -12.67
CA HIS A 11 4.82 17.96 -13.13
C HIS A 11 4.09 18.93 -14.07
N LEU A 12 3.21 18.41 -14.94
CA LEU A 12 2.40 19.22 -15.87
C LEU A 12 1.32 20.05 -15.17
N THR A 13 0.79 19.59 -14.04
CA THR A 13 -0.24 20.34 -13.28
C THR A 13 0.33 21.47 -12.42
N ASN A 14 1.60 21.38 -12.02
CA ASN A 14 2.24 22.40 -11.19
C ASN A 14 2.76 23.55 -12.05
N THR A 15 2.11 24.70 -11.94
CA THR A 15 2.44 25.92 -12.70
C THR A 15 3.85 26.45 -12.43
N SER A 16 4.42 26.14 -11.26
CA SER A 16 5.80 26.50 -10.88
C SER A 16 6.88 25.66 -11.57
N ASN A 17 6.58 24.41 -11.91
CA ASN A 17 7.57 23.48 -12.42
C ASN A 17 7.72 23.54 -13.94
N CYS A 18 6.71 24.05 -14.64
CA CYS A 18 6.66 24.04 -16.10
C CYS A 18 5.89 25.26 -16.63
N PRO A 19 6.56 26.41 -16.83
CA PRO A 19 5.91 27.68 -17.17
C PRO A 19 5.32 27.70 -18.59
N ASN A 20 5.83 26.88 -19.51
CA ASN A 20 5.46 26.89 -20.93
C ASN A 20 4.44 25.81 -21.35
N VAL A 21 3.70 25.23 -20.40
CA VAL A 21 2.73 24.17 -20.72
C VAL A 21 1.41 24.79 -21.22
N PRO A 22 0.91 24.38 -22.42
CA PRO A 22 -0.37 24.84 -22.95
C PRO A 22 -1.54 24.52 -22.01
N ALA A 23 -2.52 25.42 -21.93
CA ALA A 23 -3.66 25.30 -21.01
C ALA A 23 -4.48 24.02 -21.23
N GLU A 24 -4.58 23.55 -22.47
CA GLU A 24 -5.28 22.31 -22.84
C GLU A 24 -4.63 21.06 -22.22
N VAL A 25 -3.29 21.01 -22.20
CA VAL A 25 -2.52 19.89 -21.64
C VAL A 25 -2.65 19.87 -20.11
N LYS A 26 -2.72 21.04 -19.46
CA LYS A 26 -2.97 21.15 -18.02
C LYS A 26 -4.36 20.61 -17.64
N LYS A 27 -5.39 20.98 -18.42
CA LYS A 27 -6.76 20.50 -18.22
C LYS A 27 -6.83 18.98 -18.37
N ALA A 28 -6.24 18.42 -19.42
CA ALA A 28 -6.19 16.97 -19.64
C ALA A 28 -5.46 16.23 -18.50
N ALA A 29 -4.33 16.77 -18.02
CA ALA A 29 -3.58 16.21 -16.91
C ALA A 29 -4.36 16.23 -15.58
N LEU A 30 -5.12 17.30 -15.32
CA LEU A 30 -6.01 17.39 -14.16
C LEU A 30 -7.15 16.37 -14.23
N ILE A 31 -7.83 16.28 -15.38
CA ILE A 31 -8.92 15.31 -15.61
C ILE A 31 -8.41 13.87 -15.38
N PHE A 32 -7.21 13.55 -15.86
CA PHE A 32 -6.60 12.24 -15.67
C PHE A 32 -6.25 11.94 -14.20
N LEU A 33 -5.86 12.93 -13.41
CA LEU A 33 -5.61 12.73 -11.97
C LEU A 33 -6.89 12.49 -11.18
N VAL A 34 -7.98 13.15 -11.56
CA VAL A 34 -9.32 12.99 -10.95
C VAL A 34 -9.91 11.63 -11.31
N SER A 35 -9.84 11.19 -12.57
CA SER A 35 -10.36 9.87 -12.98
C SER A 35 -9.61 8.71 -12.32
N LYS A 36 -8.36 8.92 -11.91
CA LYS A 36 -7.54 7.92 -11.21
C LYS A 36 -7.79 7.86 -9.70
N ASN A 37 -8.40 8.89 -9.10
CA ASN A 37 -8.73 8.95 -7.68
C ASN A 37 -10.18 9.45 -7.50
N PRO A 38 -11.19 8.58 -7.66
CA PRO A 38 -12.59 8.99 -7.54
C PRO A 38 -12.97 9.47 -6.13
N GLU A 39 -12.13 9.27 -5.11
CA GLU A 39 -12.39 9.67 -3.72
C GLU A 39 -11.79 11.03 -3.31
N THR A 40 -11.00 11.66 -4.18
CA THR A 40 -10.65 13.07 -4.00
C THR A 40 -11.63 13.92 -4.77
N GLY A 41 -12.74 14.26 -4.14
CA GLY A 41 -13.61 15.37 -4.55
C GLY A 41 -12.80 16.67 -4.51
N ILE A 42 -12.05 16.94 -5.58
CA ILE A 42 -11.47 18.25 -5.81
C ILE A 42 -12.59 19.04 -6.46
N GLU A 43 -13.33 19.76 -5.64
CA GLU A 43 -14.30 20.74 -6.10
C GLU A 43 -13.62 21.69 -7.07
N PHE A 44 -14.24 21.77 -8.23
CA PHE A 44 -13.84 22.57 -9.35
C PHE A 44 -14.11 24.05 -9.01
N THR A 45 -13.12 24.77 -8.49
CA THR A 45 -13.18 26.24 -8.49
C THR A 45 -12.79 26.72 -9.88
N ILE A 46 -13.77 26.77 -10.78
CA ILE A 46 -13.70 27.66 -11.94
C ILE A 46 -13.72 29.06 -11.36
N LEU A 47 -12.57 29.72 -11.42
CA LEU A 47 -12.49 31.16 -11.23
C LEU A 47 -12.99 31.79 -12.53
N ASP A 48 -14.31 31.82 -12.71
CA ASP A 48 -14.99 32.74 -13.61
C ASP A 48 -15.85 33.66 -12.74
N THR A 49 -15.46 34.92 -12.73
CA THR A 49 -16.24 36.10 -12.37
C THR A 49 -17.73 35.93 -12.70
N ILE A 50 -18.63 36.13 -11.71
CA ILE A 50 -19.86 36.94 -11.72
C ILE A 50 -20.66 36.70 -10.41
N ASP A 51 -20.73 37.76 -9.60
CA ASP A 51 -21.81 38.26 -8.71
C ASP A 51 -22.74 37.33 -7.88
N GLY A 52 -22.89 37.65 -6.58
CA GLY A 52 -24.05 37.27 -5.75
C GLY A 52 -23.75 36.53 -4.42
N PRO A 53 -24.18 37.05 -3.24
CA PRO A 53 -23.86 36.47 -1.93
C PRO A 53 -24.95 35.50 -1.44
N SER A 54 -24.58 34.38 -0.80
CA SER A 54 -25.48 33.78 0.21
C SER A 54 -24.75 32.89 1.20
N GLU A 55 -25.31 32.92 2.40
CA GLU A 55 -24.83 32.53 3.71
C GLU A 55 -24.68 31.01 3.96
N ALA A 56 -23.96 30.72 5.07
CA ALA A 56 -24.25 29.67 6.05
C ALA A 56 -23.98 28.20 5.62
N THR A 57 -23.43 27.28 6.41
CA THR A 57 -23.05 27.24 7.83
C THR A 57 -22.27 25.93 8.04
N SER A 58 -21.31 25.96 8.95
CA SER A 58 -20.99 24.92 9.95
C SER A 58 -20.88 23.44 9.54
N ALA A 59 -19.70 22.83 9.74
CA ALA A 59 -19.47 21.91 10.88
C ALA A 59 -18.13 21.15 10.77
N VAL A 60 -17.20 21.56 11.63
CA VAL A 60 -16.26 20.75 12.44
C VAL A 60 -15.86 19.33 11.99
N SER A 61 -14.57 19.22 11.63
CA SER A 61 -13.57 18.25 12.12
C SER A 61 -14.03 16.89 12.67
N ASP A 62 -13.52 15.81 12.08
CA ASP A 62 -12.51 15.03 12.80
C ASP A 62 -11.56 14.27 11.85
N GLY A 63 -10.26 14.47 12.07
CA GLY A 63 -9.19 13.99 11.21
C GLY A 63 -8.64 12.67 11.68
N GLN A 64 -8.66 11.66 10.82
CA GLN A 64 -7.71 10.54 10.87
C GLN A 64 -6.86 10.53 9.61
N VAL A 65 -5.81 11.37 9.63
CA VAL A 65 -4.73 11.30 8.65
C VAL A 65 -3.92 10.03 8.96
N SER A 66 -4.20 8.96 8.22
CA SER A 66 -3.36 7.76 8.22
C SER A 66 -1.96 8.14 7.71
N LYS A 67 -1.01 8.09 8.65
CA LYS A 67 0.41 8.43 8.46
C LYS A 67 1.00 7.57 7.32
N LYS A 68 1.17 8.16 6.14
CA LYS A 68 1.89 7.54 5.02
C LYS A 68 3.26 7.10 5.50
N ARG A 69 3.48 5.78 5.58
CA ARG A 69 4.80 5.21 5.91
C ARG A 69 5.78 5.65 4.82
N LYS A 70 6.74 6.49 5.23
CA LYS A 70 7.85 6.95 4.41
C LYS A 70 8.58 5.71 3.91
N GLY A 71 8.57 5.51 2.59
CA GLY A 71 9.18 4.36 1.93
C GLY A 71 10.62 4.21 2.40
N MET A 72 10.87 3.13 3.12
CA MET A 72 12.20 2.69 3.49
C MET A 72 12.95 2.45 2.18
N GLN A 73 14.02 3.20 1.94
CA GLN A 73 14.94 2.93 0.84
C GLN A 73 15.48 1.52 1.06
N GLY A 74 14.95 0.58 0.27
CA GLY A 74 15.08 -0.85 0.51
C GLY A 74 16.51 -1.32 0.32
N THR A 75 17.10 -1.81 1.41
CA THR A 75 18.05 -2.91 1.28
C THR A 75 17.27 -4.11 0.74
N LEU A 76 17.89 -4.93 -0.12
CA LEU A 76 17.26 -6.13 -0.68
C LEU A 76 16.65 -7.02 0.42
N GLY A 77 17.28 -7.03 1.60
CA GLY A 77 16.81 -7.73 2.80
C GLY A 77 15.38 -7.36 3.23
N GLY A 78 14.98 -6.09 3.17
CA GLY A 78 13.61 -5.68 3.53
C GLY A 78 12.55 -6.09 2.50
N TYR A 79 12.96 -6.44 1.28
CA TYR A 79 12.07 -6.98 0.26
C TYR A 79 11.91 -8.51 0.37
N VAL A 80 12.92 -9.19 0.91
CA VAL A 80 12.94 -10.66 1.08
C VAL A 80 12.34 -11.06 2.42
N ASP A 81 12.66 -10.34 3.49
CA ASP A 81 12.19 -10.64 4.84
C ASP A 81 11.24 -9.55 5.34
N HIS A 82 10.00 -9.65 4.86
CA HIS A 82 8.89 -8.84 5.33
C HIS A 82 7.90 -9.70 6.11
N SER A 83 7.20 -9.07 7.06
CA SER A 83 6.12 -9.72 7.81
C SER A 83 5.08 -10.27 6.84
N LEU A 84 4.66 -11.51 7.07
CA LEU A 84 3.57 -12.13 6.31
C LEU A 84 2.25 -11.43 6.65
N SER A 85 1.38 -11.26 5.66
CA SER A 85 -0.02 -10.94 5.96
C SER A 85 -0.72 -12.17 6.54
N GLU A 86 -1.79 -11.97 7.31
CA GLU A 86 -2.57 -13.07 7.91
C GLU A 86 -2.99 -14.14 6.89
N VAL A 87 -3.34 -13.72 5.67
CA VAL A 87 -3.71 -14.63 4.57
C VAL A 87 -2.51 -15.44 4.10
N GLN A 88 -1.32 -14.84 4.02
CA GLN A 88 -0.11 -15.54 3.60
C GLN A 88 0.38 -16.50 4.68
N GLU A 89 0.32 -16.09 5.95
CA GLU A 89 0.66 -16.92 7.10
C GLU A 89 -0.25 -18.16 7.17
N ARG A 90 -1.57 -17.96 7.06
CA ARG A 90 -2.53 -19.08 7.00
C ARG A 90 -2.23 -20.04 5.85
N ARG A 91 -1.89 -19.52 4.66
CA ARG A 91 -1.50 -20.37 3.52
C ARG A 91 -0.19 -21.12 3.80
N ALA A 92 0.77 -20.51 4.47
CA ALA A 92 2.02 -21.17 4.87
C ALA A 92 1.74 -22.30 5.88
N HIS A 93 0.86 -22.08 6.85
CA HIS A 93 0.46 -23.10 7.83
C HIS A 93 -0.19 -24.30 7.15
N ILE A 94 -1.12 -24.08 6.22
CA ILE A 94 -1.76 -25.15 5.45
C ILE A 94 -0.74 -25.95 4.63
N LYS A 95 0.25 -25.27 4.04
CA LYS A 95 1.33 -25.95 3.30
C LYS A 95 2.22 -26.78 4.21
N LEU A 96 2.56 -26.24 5.39
CA LEU A 96 3.32 -26.97 6.41
C LEU A 96 2.54 -28.20 6.88
N LEU A 97 1.26 -28.05 7.22
CA LEU A 97 0.39 -29.16 7.61
C LEU A 97 0.36 -30.26 6.54
N ARG A 98 0.15 -29.89 5.28
CA ARG A 98 0.18 -30.85 4.16
C ARG A 98 1.52 -31.57 4.06
N ALA A 99 2.63 -30.87 4.24
CA ALA A 99 3.96 -31.49 4.23
C ALA A 99 4.14 -32.50 5.37
N LEU A 100 3.64 -32.19 6.56
CA LEU A 100 3.69 -33.11 7.70
C LEU A 100 2.83 -34.36 7.45
N ILE A 101 1.59 -34.18 6.96
CA ILE A 101 0.68 -35.30 6.67
C ILE A 101 1.25 -36.19 5.56
N HIS A 102 1.65 -35.61 4.44
CA HIS A 102 2.16 -36.38 3.30
C HIS A 102 3.55 -36.97 3.54
N GLY A 103 4.36 -36.35 4.40
CA GLY A 103 5.64 -36.89 4.84
C GLY A 103 5.52 -37.92 5.97
N ASN A 104 4.32 -38.19 6.47
CA ASN A 104 4.08 -38.99 7.68
C ASN A 104 4.97 -38.55 8.87
N ILE A 105 5.12 -37.24 9.03
CA ILE A 105 5.93 -36.61 10.08
C ILE A 105 5.03 -36.26 11.25
N PRO A 106 5.39 -36.59 12.51
CA PRO A 106 4.59 -36.23 13.66
C PRO A 106 4.46 -34.71 13.81
N PHE A 107 3.29 -34.21 14.23
CA PHE A 107 3.05 -32.76 14.43
C PHE A 107 3.99 -32.12 15.45
N LEU A 108 4.58 -32.92 16.36
CA LEU A 108 5.63 -32.50 17.28
C LEU A 108 6.84 -31.90 16.54
N PHE A 109 7.06 -32.26 15.29
CA PHE A 109 8.15 -31.73 14.46
C PHE A 109 8.08 -30.21 14.29
N SER A 110 6.89 -29.60 14.36
CA SER A 110 6.72 -28.13 14.34
C SER A 110 7.40 -27.41 15.52
N GLU A 111 7.64 -28.12 16.62
CA GLU A 111 8.30 -27.64 17.81
C GLU A 111 9.76 -28.10 17.90
N ASN A 112 10.23 -28.88 16.91
CA ASN A 112 11.62 -29.32 16.85
C ASN A 112 12.56 -28.12 16.71
N TRP A 113 13.63 -28.10 17.51
CA TRP A 113 14.56 -26.99 17.54
C TRP A 113 15.30 -26.79 16.21
N TYR A 114 15.74 -27.88 15.57
CA TYR A 114 16.41 -27.82 14.25
C TYR A 114 15.48 -27.26 13.18
N PHE A 115 14.20 -27.62 13.23
CA PHE A 115 13.21 -27.12 12.28
C PHE A 115 12.97 -25.63 12.47
N ARG A 116 12.91 -25.15 13.71
CA ARG A 116 12.77 -23.72 14.02
C ARG A 116 13.98 -22.92 13.60
N ASP A 117 15.18 -23.45 13.83
CA ASP A 117 16.44 -22.83 13.43
C ASP A 117 16.52 -22.71 11.89
N PHE A 118 16.16 -23.78 11.17
CA PHE A 118 16.04 -23.76 9.72
C PHE A 118 15.02 -22.72 9.23
N LEU A 119 13.85 -22.64 9.87
CA LEU A 119 12.84 -21.64 9.52
C LEU A 119 13.32 -20.21 9.79
N GLN A 120 14.09 -20.00 10.85
CA GLN A 120 14.65 -18.70 11.18
C GLN A 120 15.70 -18.27 10.15
N GLU A 121 16.49 -19.20 9.61
CA GLU A 121 17.45 -18.89 8.54
C GLU A 121 16.76 -18.55 7.22
N VAL A 122 15.72 -19.32 6.85
CA VAL A 122 15.00 -19.11 5.58
C VAL A 122 14.07 -17.89 5.65
N ARG A 123 13.42 -17.67 6.79
CA ARG A 123 12.46 -16.59 7.00
C ARG A 123 12.35 -16.21 8.49
N PRO A 124 13.23 -15.33 8.99
CA PRO A 124 13.30 -14.94 10.40
C PRO A 124 11.97 -14.46 10.99
N LEU A 125 11.16 -13.76 10.20
CA LEU A 125 9.89 -13.19 10.66
C LEU A 125 8.73 -14.19 10.75
N TYR A 126 8.88 -15.40 10.22
CA TYR A 126 7.82 -16.40 10.25
C TYR A 126 7.91 -17.26 11.51
N LYS A 127 6.81 -17.34 12.25
CA LYS A 127 6.69 -18.20 13.43
C LYS A 127 5.85 -19.43 13.07
N ALA A 128 6.46 -20.61 13.17
CA ALA A 128 5.73 -21.84 12.93
C ALA A 128 4.56 -22.03 13.92
N PRO A 129 3.42 -22.55 13.46
CA PRO A 129 2.31 -22.92 14.33
C PRO A 129 2.73 -24.06 15.29
N SER A 130 2.18 -24.04 16.50
CA SER A 130 2.39 -25.13 17.47
C SER A 130 1.67 -26.40 17.03
N ARG A 131 2.02 -27.55 17.63
CA ARG A 131 1.40 -28.85 17.33
C ARG A 131 -0.12 -28.88 17.54
N PHE A 132 -0.67 -27.95 18.35
CA PHE A 132 -2.09 -27.90 18.69
C PHE A 132 -2.92 -27.00 17.77
N VAL A 133 -2.26 -26.16 16.97
CA VAL A 133 -2.88 -25.15 16.10
C VAL A 133 -2.61 -25.46 14.62
N LEU A 134 -1.91 -26.57 14.35
CA LEU A 134 -1.58 -27.09 13.02
C LEU A 134 -2.76 -27.80 12.37
#